data_AF-A0A0Q3HT92-F1
#
_entry.id   AF-A0A0Q3HT92-F1
#
_cell.length_a   1.000
_cell.length_b   1.000
_cell.length_c   1.000
_cell.angle_alpha   90.00
_cell.angle_beta   90.00
_cell.angle_gamma   90.00
#
_symmetry.space_group_name_H-M   'P 1'
#
loop_
_entity.id
_entity.type
_entity.pdbx_description
1 polymer ?
#
loop_
_entity_poly.entity_id
_entity_poly.type
_entity_poly.pdbx_seq_one_letter_code
_entity_poly.pdbx_strand_id
1 'polypeptide(L)'
;MQKKILSDQTLDELKITEKKQRSLFLLSILSFLIITGISAYLTIEDGVTLYTLIPIVILPFVIYSLVHFIRVKDEIKSRTSHILHQKRMEENR
;
A
#
# COMPACT_ATOMS: atom_id res chain seq x y z
N MET A 1 -10.31 19.10 0.55
CA MET A 1 -10.86 18.16 1.56
C MET A 1 -9.71 17.72 2.47
N GLN A 2 -9.76 18.04 3.76
CA GLN A 2 -8.79 17.51 4.72
C GLN A 2 -8.90 15.99 4.73
N LYS A 3 -7.76 15.28 4.58
CA LYS A 3 -7.74 13.82 4.71
C LYS A 3 -8.15 13.49 6.15
N LYS A 4 -9.32 12.90 6.34
CA LYS A 4 -9.71 12.28 7.62
C LYS A 4 -8.63 11.27 8.01
N ILE A 5 -8.28 11.22 9.29
CA ILE A 5 -7.37 10.20 9.82
C ILE A 5 -8.06 8.84 9.62
N LEU A 6 -7.31 7.76 9.38
CA LEU A 6 -7.90 6.43 9.15
C LEU A 6 -8.88 6.04 10.28
N SER A 7 -8.55 6.45 11.50
CA SER A 7 -9.35 6.32 12.71
C SER A 7 -10.77 6.91 12.59
N ASP A 8 -10.95 7.98 11.81
CA ASP A 8 -12.21 8.72 11.69
C ASP A 8 -13.12 8.21 10.55
N GLN A 9 -12.63 7.26 9.74
CA GLN A 9 -13.38 6.70 8.63
C GLN A 9 -14.31 5.59 9.10
N THR A 10 -15.50 5.45 8.50
CA THR A 10 -16.38 4.29 8.74
C THR A 10 -15.78 3.02 8.11
N LEU A 11 -16.25 1.84 8.50
CA LEU A 11 -15.76 0.58 7.91
C LEU A 11 -15.94 0.51 6.38
N ASP A 12 -17.04 1.06 5.87
CA ASP A 12 -17.30 1.07 4.44
C ASP A 12 -16.38 2.06 3.71
N GLU A 13 -16.12 3.23 4.30
CA GLU A 13 -15.11 4.18 3.82
C GLU A 13 -13.70 3.57 3.85
N LEU A 14 -13.38 2.77 4.87
CA LEU A 14 -12.11 2.05 5.01
C LEU A 14 -11.93 1.03 3.89
N LYS A 15 -12.97 0.25 3.56
CA LYS A 15 -12.94 -0.73 2.45
C LYS A 15 -12.77 -0.05 1.08
N ILE A 16 -13.40 1.10 0.85
CA ILE A 16 -13.20 1.89 -0.37
C ILE A 16 -11.75 2.39 -0.44
N THR A 17 -11.23 2.87 0.70
CA THR A 17 -9.84 3.34 0.82
C THR A 17 -8.84 2.20 0.58
N GLU A 18 -9.12 0.99 1.08
CA GLU A 18 -8.31 -0.21 0.82
C GLU A 18 -8.25 -0.55 -0.66
N LYS A 19 -9.39 -0.58 -1.37
CA LYS A 19 -9.41 -0.84 -2.82
C LYS A 19 -8.59 0.18 -3.60
N LYS A 20 -8.73 1.46 -3.26
CA LYS A 20 -7.94 2.54 -3.87
C LYS A 20 -6.45 2.38 -3.58
N GLN A 21 -6.08 2.12 -2.33
CA GLN A 21 -4.68 1.91 -1.96
C GLN A 21 -4.08 0.65 -2.58
N ARG A 22 -4.86 -0.42 -2.72
CA ARG A 22 -4.42 -1.63 -3.42
C ARG A 22 -4.10 -1.33 -4.89
N SER A 23 -4.95 -0.56 -5.56
CA SER A 23 -4.73 -0.16 -6.95
C SER A 23 -3.47 0.73 -7.08
N LEU A 24 -3.31 1.72 -6.20
CA LEU A 24 -2.12 2.58 -6.17
C LEU A 24 -0.83 1.80 -5.88
N PHE A 25 -0.90 0.85 -4.95
CA PHE A 25 0.22 -0.02 -4.61
C PHE A 25 0.61 -0.94 -5.78
N LEU A 26 -0.37 -1.57 -6.44
CA LEU A 26 -0.14 -2.39 -7.63
C LEU A 26 0.47 -1.57 -8.77
N LEU A 27 -0.05 -0.36 -9.00
CA LEU A 27 0.51 0.55 -10.00
C LEU A 27 1.96 0.92 -9.65
N SER A 28 2.22 1.23 -8.38
CA SER A 28 3.58 1.57 -7.90
C SER A 28 4.57 0.43 -8.13
N ILE A 29 4.19 -0.82 -7.83
CA ILE A 29 5.02 -2.00 -8.08
C ILE A 29 5.22 -2.20 -9.59
N LEU A 30 4.16 -2.12 -10.38
CA LEU A 30 4.25 -2.36 -11.81
C LEU A 30 5.18 -1.34 -12.47
N SER A 31 5.01 -0.06 -12.15
CA SER A 31 5.91 1.01 -12.62
C SER A 31 7.34 0.80 -12.14
N PHE A 32 7.53 0.39 -10.89
CA PHE A 32 8.87 0.11 -10.34
C PHE A 32 9.57 -1.03 -11.09
N LEU A 33 8.86 -2.12 -11.42
CA LEU A 33 9.41 -3.23 -12.19
C LEU A 33 9.81 -2.81 -13.61
N ILE A 34 8.98 -2.01 -14.28
CA ILE A 34 9.29 -1.49 -15.62
C ILE A 34 10.55 -0.61 -15.57
N ILE A 35 10.62 0.34 -14.63
CA ILE A 35 11.77 1.22 -14.48
C ILE A 35 13.02 0.41 -14.16
N THR A 36 12.93 -0.57 -13.26
CA THR A 36 14.06 -1.45 -12.93
C THR A 36 14.52 -2.25 -14.14
N GLY A 37 13.61 -2.77 -14.95
CA GLY A 37 13.94 -3.48 -16.19
C GLY A 37 14.66 -2.60 -17.21
N ILE A 38 14.15 -1.37 -17.42
CA ILE A 38 14.80 -0.39 -18.32
C ILE A 38 16.18 -0.01 -17.79
N SER A 39 16.29 0.31 -16.49
CA SER A 39 17.57 0.63 -15.86
C SER A 39 18.56 -0.53 -15.99
N ALA A 40 18.13 -1.78 -15.79
CA ALA A 40 18.98 -2.95 -15.96
C ALA A 40 19.44 -3.13 -17.40
N TYR A 41 18.55 -2.95 -18.38
CA TYR A 41 18.90 -2.99 -19.80
C TYR A 41 19.96 -1.95 -20.16
N LEU A 42 19.74 -0.69 -19.77
CA LEU A 42 20.70 0.39 -20.01
C LEU A 42 22.03 0.15 -19.28
N THR A 43 22.00 -0.50 -18.12
CA THR A 43 23.23 -0.87 -17.39
C THR A 43 24.06 -1.88 -18.19
N ILE A 44 23.40 -2.80 -18.90
CA ILE A 44 24.07 -3.84 -19.68
C ILE A 44 24.69 -3.24 -20.95
N GLU A 45 24.01 -2.30 -21.61
CA GLU A 45 24.52 -1.63 -22.82
C GLU A 45 25.60 -0.59 -22.53
N ASP A 46 25.33 0.33 -21.61
CA ASP A 46 26.16 1.54 -21.39
C ASP A 46 27.04 1.44 -20.13
N GLY A 47 26.95 0.34 -19.39
CA GLY A 47 27.59 0.20 -18.08
C GLY A 47 26.86 0.96 -16.97
N VAL A 48 27.53 1.12 -15.82
CA VAL A 48 26.92 1.78 -14.65
C VAL A 48 26.88 3.29 -14.86
N THR A 49 25.68 3.81 -15.15
CA THR A 49 25.37 5.23 -15.32
C THR A 49 24.40 5.75 -14.25
N LEU A 50 24.08 7.04 -14.26
CA LEU A 50 23.10 7.64 -13.34
C LEU A 50 21.71 6.96 -13.38
N TYR A 51 21.30 6.44 -14.53
CA TYR A 51 20.00 5.76 -14.70
C TYR A 51 19.90 4.45 -13.93
N THR A 52 21.03 3.86 -13.55
CA THR A 52 21.10 2.63 -12.75
C THR A 52 20.74 2.86 -11.28
N LEU A 53 20.84 4.10 -10.81
CA LEU A 53 20.49 4.51 -9.45
C LEU A 53 18.99 4.83 -9.30
N ILE A 54 18.28 5.05 -10.40
CA ILE A 54 16.86 5.43 -10.39
C ILE A 54 16.00 4.46 -9.57
N PRO A 55 16.11 3.13 -9.74
CA PRO A 55 15.34 2.19 -8.93
C PRO A 55 15.64 2.34 -7.43
N ILE A 56 16.90 2.58 -7.07
CA ILE A 56 17.32 2.75 -5.67
C ILE A 56 16.69 4.01 -5.07
N VAL A 57 16.64 5.11 -5.83
CA VAL A 57 16.03 6.38 -5.40
C VAL A 57 14.51 6.26 -5.25
N ILE A 58 13.85 5.47 -6.09
CA ILE A 58 12.39 5.29 -6.06
C ILE A 58 11.96 4.25 -5.00
N LEU A 59 12.84 3.34 -4.60
CA LEU A 59 12.54 2.25 -3.67
C LEU A 59 11.87 2.69 -2.35
N PRO A 60 12.29 3.78 -1.67
CA PRO A 60 11.62 4.25 -0.45
C PRO A 60 10.14 4.60 -0.65
N PHE A 61 9.77 5.12 -1.84
CA PHE A 61 8.37 5.43 -2.15
C PHE A 61 7.52 4.17 -2.30
N VAL A 62 8.09 3.12 -2.92
CA VAL A 62 7.43 1.81 -3.05
C VAL A 62 7.24 1.17 -1.68
N ILE A 63 8.26 1.23 -0.82
CA ILE A 63 8.18 0.74 0.57
C ILE A 63 7.12 1.52 1.36
N TYR A 64 7.09 2.85 1.25
CA TYR A 64 6.08 3.68 1.91
C TYR A 64 4.66 3.29 1.46
N SER A 65 4.45 3.07 0.16
CA SER A 65 3.17 2.60 -0.40
C SER A 65 2.76 1.25 0.17
N LEU A 66 3.70 0.29 0.29
CA LEU A 66 3.47 -1.01 0.92
C LEU A 66 3.06 -0.86 2.40
N VAL A 67 3.82 -0.10 3.18
CA VAL A 67 3.56 0.11 4.61
C VAL A 67 2.19 0.74 4.81
N HIS A 68 1.84 1.75 3.99
CA HIS A 68 0.54 2.39 4.07
C HIS A 68 -0.60 1.42 3.72
N PHE A 69 -0.42 0.55 2.73
CA PHE A 69 -1.40 -0.47 2.38
C PHE A 69 -1.61 -1.48 3.52
N ILE A 70 -0.52 -1.95 4.15
CA ILE A 70 -0.58 -2.86 5.31
C ILE A 70 -1.34 -2.22 6.46
N ARG A 71 -1.04 -0.95 6.81
CA ARG A 71 -1.73 -0.23 7.90
C ARG A 71 -3.23 -0.15 7.69
N VAL A 72 -3.68 0.13 6.47
CA VAL A 72 -5.12 0.17 6.14
C VAL A 72 -5.76 -1.21 6.32
N LYS A 73 -5.09 -2.28 5.88
CA LYS A 73 -5.57 -3.66 6.07
C LYS A 73 -5.64 -4.07 7.54
N ASP A 74 -4.63 -3.73 8.33
CA ASP A 74 -4.58 -4.04 9.75
C ASP A 74 -5.69 -3.33 10.51
N GLU A 75 -6.00 -2.08 10.14
CA GLU A 75 -7.09 -1.34 10.76
C GLU A 75 -8.47 -1.92 10.42
N ILE A 76 -8.69 -2.35 9.18
CA ILE A 76 -9.90 -3.09 8.78
C ILE A 76 -10.02 -4.39 9.57
N LYS A 77 -8.94 -5.15 9.68
CA LYS A 77 -8.91 -6.43 10.40
C LYS A 77 -9.22 -6.24 11.88
N SER A 78 -8.59 -5.26 12.51
CA SER A 78 -8.79 -4.93 13.92
C SER A 78 -10.26 -4.59 14.22
N ARG A 79 -10.85 -3.67 13.44
CA ARG A 79 -12.25 -3.25 13.62
C ARG A 79 -13.25 -4.38 13.36
N THR A 80 -12.99 -5.20 12.35
CA THR A 80 -13.84 -6.37 12.04
C THR A 80 -13.82 -7.37 13.19
N SER A 81 -12.65 -7.62 13.78
CA SER A 81 -12.50 -8.49 14.96
C SER A 81 -13.24 -7.94 16.18
N HIS A 82 -13.15 -6.63 16.44
CA HIS A 82 -13.87 -5.98 17.54
C HIS A 82 -15.40 -6.13 17.42
N ILE A 83 -15.96 -5.88 16.22
CA ILE A 83 -17.39 -6.01 15.98
C ILE A 83 -17.85 -7.47 16.10
N LEU A 84 -17.07 -8.41 15.58
CA LEU A 84 -17.38 -9.83 15.71
C LEU A 84 -17.41 -10.27 17.19
N HIS A 85 -16.45 -9.80 17.98
CA HIS A 85 -16.40 -10.09 19.41
C HIS A 85 -17.58 -9.48 20.15
N GLN A 86 -18.00 -8.25 19.82
CA GLN A 86 -19.19 -7.63 20.41
C GLN A 86 -20.46 -8.44 20.11
N LYS A 87 -20.68 -8.83 18.85
CA LYS A 87 -21.83 -9.67 18.46
C LYS A 87 -21.88 -10.99 19.23
N ARG A 88 -20.73 -11.66 19.40
CA ARG A 88 -20.66 -12.93 20.14
C ARG A 88 -21.03 -12.76 21.63
N MET A 89 -20.74 -11.61 22.23
CA MET A 89 -21.09 -11.34 23.63
C MET A 89 -22.57 -11.02 23.80
N GLU A 90 -23.23 -10.45 22.77
CA GLU A 90 -24.68 -10.23 22.74
C GLU A 90 -25.46 -11.53 22.52
N GLU A 91 -24.98 -12.43 21.68
CA GLU A 91 -25.63 -13.73 21.40
C GLU A 91 -25.55 -14.72 22.58
N ASN A 92 -24.56 -14.55 23.47
CA ASN A 92 -24.38 -15.36 24.67
C ASN A 92 -25.09 -14.81 25.93
N ARG A 93 -25.90 -13.75 25.79
CA ARG A 93 -26.74 -13.18 26.87
C ARG A 93 -28.19 -13.59 26.69
#